data_AF-A0A229R9Y9-F1
#
_entry.id   AF-A0A229R9Y9-F1
#
_cell.length_a   1.000
_cell.length_b   1.000
_cell.length_c   1.000
_cell.angle_alpha   90.00
_cell.angle_beta   90.00
_cell.angle_gamma   90.00
#
_symmetry.space_group_name_H-M   'P 1'
#
loop_
_entity.id
_entity.type
_entity.pdbx_description
1 polymer ?
#
loop_
_entity_poly.entity_id
_entity_poly.type
_entity_poly.pdbx_seq_one_letter_code
_entity_poly.pdbx_strand_id
1 'polypeptide(L)'
;MPFAAISYDVKNGFEDELVEVFADFRRPDTSKVPSAAPDGTPSRILSTAVFIRDGLLVRFIEYEGDLTAIAKFMAAQPGVREVERKLKPYLRTPRDTDTEEGFVRTFTASLLRSVTQLSLPKAAASS
;
A
#
# COMPACT_ATOMS: atom_id res chain seq x y z
N MET A 1 2.62 -12.80 9.71
CA MET A 1 2.03 -11.95 8.66
C MET A 1 2.87 -10.68 8.57
N PRO A 2 3.74 -10.53 7.56
CA PRO A 2 4.62 -9.36 7.42
C PRO A 2 3.86 -8.04 7.23
N PHE A 3 4.48 -6.92 7.67
CA PHE A 3 4.08 -5.58 7.31
C PHE A 3 5.02 -5.01 6.25
N ALA A 4 4.46 -4.30 5.27
CA ALA A 4 5.22 -3.41 4.40
C ALA A 4 4.82 -1.95 4.68
N ALA A 5 5.79 -1.05 4.69
CA ALA A 5 5.58 0.38 4.86
C ALA A 5 6.07 1.11 3.62
N ILE A 6 5.17 1.76 2.89
CA ILE A 6 5.46 2.49 1.66
C ILE A 6 5.39 3.99 1.94
N SER A 7 6.49 4.70 1.75
CA SER A 7 6.54 6.15 1.95
C SER A 7 6.04 6.92 0.73
N TYR A 8 5.59 8.14 0.95
CA TYR A 8 5.19 9.16 -0.01
C TYR A 8 5.77 10.49 0.49
N ASP A 9 6.72 11.06 -0.25
CA ASP A 9 7.26 12.39 0.03
C ASP A 9 6.29 13.43 -0.52
N VAL A 10 5.54 14.07 0.37
CA VAL A 10 4.46 15.01 0.07
C VAL A 10 4.85 16.42 0.48
N LYS A 11 4.22 17.41 -0.15
CA LYS A 11 4.38 18.83 0.20
C LYS A 11 3.74 19.08 1.56
N ASN A 12 4.36 19.93 2.37
CA ASN A 12 3.79 20.37 3.64
C ASN A 12 2.57 21.28 3.43
N GLY A 13 1.64 21.27 4.38
CA GLY A 13 0.48 22.17 4.39
C GLY A 13 -0.68 21.71 3.51
N PHE A 14 -0.71 20.42 3.14
CA PHE A 14 -1.77 19.79 2.35
C PHE A 14 -2.35 18.55 3.07
N GLU A 15 -2.18 18.47 4.39
CA GLU A 15 -2.56 17.30 5.19
C GLU A 15 -4.07 17.03 5.10
N ASP A 16 -4.90 18.07 5.14
CA ASP A 16 -6.36 17.95 5.05
C ASP A 16 -6.80 17.45 3.67
N GLU A 17 -6.23 17.99 2.57
CA GLU A 17 -6.50 17.50 1.22
C GLU A 17 -6.07 16.05 1.04
N LEU A 18 -4.92 15.69 1.61
CA LEU A 18 -4.42 14.32 1.56
C LEU A 18 -5.33 13.36 2.34
N VAL A 19 -5.91 13.78 3.47
CA VAL A 19 -6.93 12.99 4.17
C VAL A 19 -8.12 12.70 3.27
N GLU A 20 -8.63 13.70 2.55
CA GLU A 20 -9.75 13.55 1.61
C GLU A 20 -9.41 12.61 0.44
N VAL A 21 -8.16 12.63 -0.07
CA VAL A 21 -7.72 11.68 -1.11
C VAL A 21 -7.89 10.23 -0.66
N PHE A 22 -7.66 9.92 0.62
CA PHE A 22 -7.79 8.57 1.17
C PHE A 22 -9.16 8.28 1.80
N ALA A 23 -9.97 9.29 2.12
CA ALA A 23 -11.32 9.10 2.64
C ALA A 23 -12.23 8.33 1.66
N ASP A 24 -12.05 8.58 0.36
CA ASP A 24 -12.74 7.89 -0.72
C ASP A 24 -12.12 6.52 -1.08
N PHE A 25 -10.97 6.16 -0.50
CA PHE A 25 -10.29 4.91 -0.82
C PHE A 25 -11.07 3.72 -0.28
N ARG A 26 -11.94 3.18 -1.12
CA ARG A 26 -12.66 1.94 -0.84
C ARG A 26 -11.68 0.77 -0.90
N ARG A 27 -11.74 -0.06 0.13
CA ARG A 27 -11.02 -1.34 0.19
C ARG A 27 -11.33 -2.14 -1.08
N PRO A 28 -10.35 -2.79 -1.73
CA PRO A 28 -10.64 -3.66 -2.86
C PRO A 28 -11.69 -4.71 -2.49
N ASP A 29 -12.61 -5.00 -3.41
CA ASP A 29 -13.71 -5.95 -3.19
C ASP A 29 -13.23 -7.36 -2.83
N THR A 30 -11.95 -7.66 -3.10
CA THR A 30 -11.32 -8.93 -2.74
C THR A 30 -9.95 -8.70 -2.11
N SER A 31 -9.68 -9.41 -1.01
CA SER A 31 -8.36 -9.45 -0.36
C SER A 31 -7.42 -10.48 -0.97
N LYS A 32 -7.91 -11.33 -1.89
CA LYS A 32 -7.17 -12.42 -2.51
C LYS A 32 -6.46 -11.93 -3.76
N VAL A 33 -5.14 -12.09 -3.80
CA VAL A 33 -4.35 -11.81 -4.99
C VAL A 33 -4.34 -13.05 -5.88
N PRO A 34 -4.66 -12.93 -7.19
CA PRO A 34 -4.75 -14.08 -8.10
C PRO A 34 -3.44 -14.84 -8.31
N SER A 35 -2.30 -14.19 -8.07
CA SER A 35 -0.97 -14.82 -8.21
C SER A 35 -0.58 -15.48 -6.89
N ALA A 36 -0.30 -16.79 -6.95
CA ALA A 36 0.32 -17.53 -5.85
C ALA A 36 1.83 -17.29 -5.84
N ALA A 37 2.43 -17.37 -4.65
CA ALA A 37 3.88 -17.45 -4.48
C ALA A 37 4.43 -18.74 -5.15
N PRO A 38 5.75 -18.86 -5.39
CA PRO A 38 6.34 -20.03 -6.05
C PRO A 38 6.03 -21.38 -5.40
N ASP A 39 5.68 -21.36 -4.11
CA ASP A 39 5.26 -22.52 -3.30
C ASP A 39 3.75 -22.81 -3.37
N GLY A 40 2.99 -22.08 -4.19
CA GLY A 40 1.54 -22.20 -4.30
C GLY A 40 0.75 -21.46 -3.21
N THR A 41 1.43 -20.77 -2.28
CA THR A 41 0.76 -20.02 -1.22
C THR A 41 0.06 -18.78 -1.81
N PRO A 42 -1.26 -18.60 -1.60
CA PRO A 42 -1.97 -17.43 -2.13
C PRO A 42 -1.57 -16.16 -1.37
N SER A 43 -1.27 -15.08 -2.11
CA SER A 43 -1.00 -13.78 -1.50
C SER A 43 -2.28 -13.05 -1.10
N ARG A 44 -2.27 -12.33 0.02
CA ARG A 44 -3.44 -11.60 0.52
C ARG A 44 -3.07 -10.27 1.17
N ILE A 45 -3.93 -9.27 1.00
CA ILE A 45 -3.90 -8.03 1.78
C ILE A 45 -4.84 -8.19 2.96
N LEU A 46 -4.27 -8.24 4.16
CA LEU A 46 -5.03 -8.44 5.40
C LEU A 46 -5.55 -7.13 5.96
N SER A 47 -4.69 -6.10 5.99
CA SER A 47 -5.01 -4.79 6.55
C SER A 47 -4.27 -3.70 5.78
N THR A 48 -4.82 -2.50 5.77
CA THR A 48 -4.16 -1.31 5.24
C THR A 48 -4.40 -0.16 6.20
N ALA A 49 -3.35 0.61 6.49
CA ALA A 49 -3.44 1.83 7.25
C ALA A 49 -2.60 2.90 6.55
N VAL A 50 -3.00 4.16 6.67
CA VAL A 50 -2.25 5.29 6.11
C VAL A 50 -2.06 6.31 7.22
N PHE A 51 -0.83 6.80 7.37
CA PHE A 51 -0.46 7.79 8.36
C PHE A 51 0.25 8.93 7.65
N ILE A 52 0.11 10.14 8.17
CA ILE A 52 0.78 11.32 7.64
C ILE A 52 1.32 12.17 8.79
N ARG A 53 2.52 12.73 8.61
CA ARG A 53 3.12 13.76 9.47
C ARG A 53 4.22 14.50 8.71
N ASP A 54 4.23 15.83 8.80
CA ASP A 54 5.32 16.71 8.35
C ASP A 54 5.89 16.36 6.96
N GLY A 55 5.03 16.28 5.94
CA GLY A 55 5.48 16.00 4.56
C GLY A 55 5.80 14.53 4.27
N LEU A 56 5.61 13.63 5.24
CA LEU A 56 5.77 12.19 5.05
C LEU A 56 4.43 11.48 5.25
N LEU A 57 3.93 10.89 4.17
CA LEU A 57 2.82 9.96 4.22
C LEU A 57 3.34 8.53 4.11
N VAL A 58 2.82 7.63 4.94
CA VAL A 58 3.22 6.22 4.99
C VAL A 58 1.99 5.34 4.91
N ARG A 59 1.93 4.51 3.88
CA ARG A 59 0.94 3.43 3.76
C ARG A 59 1.52 2.15 4.32
N PHE A 60 0.89 1.60 5.35
CA PHE A 60 1.17 0.27 5.86
C PHE A 60 0.22 -0.74 5.22
N ILE A 61 0.78 -1.89 4.87
CA ILE A 61 0.02 -3.07 4.45
C ILE A 61 0.44 -4.26 5.30
N GLU A 62 -0.54 -4.91 5.91
CA GLU A 62 -0.37 -6.25 6.47
C GLU A 62 -0.71 -7.25 5.39
N TYR A 63 0.16 -8.21 5.13
CA TYR A 63 -0.02 -9.15 4.03
C TYR A 63 0.42 -10.58 4.36
N GLU A 64 -0.01 -11.49 3.50
CA GLU A 64 0.45 -12.88 3.42
C GLU A 64 1.01 -13.13 2.02
N GLY A 65 2.00 -14.03 1.92
CA GLY A 65 2.58 -14.46 0.65
C GLY A 65 3.61 -13.48 0.08
N ASP A 66 3.63 -13.36 -1.24
CA ASP A 66 4.62 -12.58 -2.00
C ASP A 66 4.24 -11.10 -2.13
N LEU A 67 5.10 -10.22 -1.63
CA LEU A 67 4.94 -8.76 -1.68
C LEU A 67 4.96 -8.22 -3.11
N THR A 68 5.72 -8.83 -4.02
CA THR A 68 5.74 -8.40 -5.42
C THR A 68 4.41 -8.70 -6.10
N ALA A 69 3.82 -9.87 -5.84
CA ALA A 69 2.45 -10.17 -6.26
C ALA A 69 1.43 -9.19 -5.68
N ILE A 70 1.57 -8.78 -4.40
CA ILE A 70 0.74 -7.73 -3.81
C ILE A 70 0.89 -6.41 -4.59
N ALA A 71 2.12 -5.97 -4.88
CA ALA A 71 2.37 -4.72 -5.60
C ALA A 71 1.74 -4.70 -7.00
N LYS A 72 1.89 -5.80 -7.76
CA LYS A 72 1.25 -5.96 -9.08
C LYS A 72 -0.26 -5.93 -8.98
N PHE A 73 -0.82 -6.65 -8.02
CA PHE A 73 -2.26 -6.64 -7.78
C PHE A 73 -2.78 -5.24 -7.47
N MET A 74 -2.06 -4.48 -6.64
CA MET A 74 -2.40 -3.09 -6.32
C MET A 74 -2.35 -2.20 -7.56
N ALA A 75 -1.34 -2.33 -8.42
CA ALA A 75 -1.21 -1.55 -9.66
C ALA A 75 -2.40 -1.75 -10.63
N ALA A 76 -3.06 -2.91 -10.57
CA ALA A 76 -4.23 -3.22 -11.38
C ALA A 76 -5.54 -2.65 -10.80
N GLN A 77 -5.58 -2.22 -9.53
CA GLN A 77 -6.81 -1.76 -8.89
C GLN A 77 -7.17 -0.33 -9.31
N PRO A 78 -8.40 -0.08 -9.84
CA PRO A 78 -8.85 1.27 -10.20
C PRO A 78 -8.77 2.26 -9.04
N GLY A 79 -9.14 1.85 -7.82
CA GLY A 79 -9.08 2.69 -6.64
C GLY A 79 -7.66 3.10 -6.24
N VAL A 80 -6.66 2.23 -6.48
CA VAL A 80 -5.25 2.58 -6.25
C VAL A 80 -4.77 3.58 -7.29
N ARG A 81 -5.10 3.37 -8.57
CA ARG A 81 -4.77 4.33 -9.65
C ARG A 81 -5.37 5.70 -9.41
N GLU A 82 -6.61 5.75 -8.93
CA GLU A 82 -7.28 7.01 -8.62
C GLU A 82 -6.62 7.75 -7.45
N VAL A 83 -6.25 7.02 -6.38
CA VAL A 83 -5.46 7.59 -5.28
C VAL A 83 -4.11 8.12 -5.80
N GLU A 84 -3.35 7.34 -6.57
CA GLU A 84 -2.07 7.80 -7.13
C GLU A 84 -2.26 9.06 -8.00
N ARG A 85 -3.30 9.10 -8.83
CA ARG A 85 -3.63 10.27 -9.66
C ARG A 85 -3.97 11.50 -8.82
N LYS A 86 -4.79 11.35 -7.77
CA LYS A 86 -5.16 12.43 -6.84
C LYS A 86 -3.97 12.89 -5.99
N LEU A 87 -3.02 12.00 -5.67
CA LEU A 87 -1.81 12.32 -4.92
C LEU A 87 -0.78 13.11 -5.73
N LYS A 88 -0.67 12.87 -7.04
CA LYS A 88 0.38 13.46 -7.91
C LYS A 88 0.63 14.97 -7.68
N PRO A 89 -0.38 15.86 -7.57
CA PRO A 89 -0.16 17.29 -7.36
C PRO A 89 0.54 17.64 -6.04
N TYR A 90 0.41 16.76 -5.03
CA TYR A 90 0.91 16.97 -3.68
C TYR A 90 2.27 16.30 -3.43
N LEU A 91 2.80 15.52 -4.37
CA LEU A 91 4.10 14.89 -4.22
C LEU A 91 5.23 15.91 -4.42
N ARG A 92 6.27 15.83 -3.58
CA ARG A 92 7.52 16.59 -3.75
C ARG A 92 8.38 15.98 -4.86
N THR A 93 8.39 14.66 -4.94
CA THR A 93 9.10 13.90 -5.97
C THR A 93 8.10 13.17 -6.86
N PRO A 94 8.08 13.43 -8.19
CA PRO A 94 7.22 12.72 -9.12
C PRO A 94 7.40 11.21 -9.05
N ARG A 95 6.29 10.48 -9.26
CA ARG A 95 6.25 9.02 -9.29
C ARG A 95 5.77 8.55 -10.65
N ASP A 96 6.44 7.54 -11.19
CA ASP A 96 5.98 6.85 -12.39
C ASP A 96 5.13 5.66 -11.97
N THR A 97 3.83 5.89 -11.85
CA THR A 97 2.83 4.88 -11.44
C THR A 97 1.78 4.64 -12.51
N ASP A 98 2.01 5.14 -13.74
CA ASP A 98 1.06 5.04 -14.86
C ASP A 98 1.08 3.68 -15.56
N THR A 99 2.16 2.92 -15.36
CA THR A 99 2.30 1.53 -15.82
C THR A 99 2.43 0.58 -14.63
N GLU A 100 2.08 -0.69 -14.82
CA GLU A 100 2.29 -1.71 -13.77
C GLU A 100 3.77 -1.81 -13.37
N GLU A 101 4.68 -1.83 -14.34
CA GLU A 101 6.12 -1.91 -14.10
C GLU A 101 6.64 -0.68 -13.34
N GLY A 102 6.22 0.52 -13.76
CA GLY A 102 6.51 1.77 -13.06
C GLY A 102 6.01 1.72 -11.61
N PHE A 103 4.76 1.32 -11.41
CA PHE A 103 4.17 1.20 -10.08
C PHE A 103 4.96 0.25 -9.19
N VAL A 104 5.28 -0.96 -9.67
CA VAL A 104 6.05 -1.95 -8.89
C VAL A 104 7.44 -1.44 -8.56
N ARG A 105 8.11 -0.77 -9.50
CA ARG A 105 9.42 -0.15 -9.28
C ARG A 105 9.36 0.96 -8.23
N THR A 106 8.41 1.88 -8.35
CA THR A 106 8.21 2.98 -7.38
C THR A 106 7.79 2.45 -6.01
N PHE A 107 6.89 1.46 -5.95
CA PHE A 107 6.49 0.78 -4.73
C PHE A 107 7.71 0.23 -4.00
N THR A 108 8.55 -0.52 -4.71
CA THR A 108 9.76 -1.15 -4.16
C THR A 108 10.77 -0.11 -3.68
N ALA A 109 11.01 0.94 -4.48
CA ALA A 109 11.92 2.03 -4.12
C ALA A 109 11.43 2.87 -2.93
N SER A 110 10.13 2.86 -2.66
CA SER A 110 9.51 3.60 -1.56
C SER A 110 9.32 2.77 -0.29
N LEU A 111 9.78 1.50 -0.28
CA LEU A 111 9.71 0.67 0.91
C LEU A 111 10.64 1.22 2.00
N LEU A 112 10.07 1.45 3.18
CA LEU A 112 10.85 1.68 4.39
C LEU A 112 11.40 0.35 4.91
N ARG A 113 12.61 0.39 5.46
CA ARG A 113 13.24 -0.77 6.08
C ARG A 113 12.49 -1.16 7.36
N SER A 114 11.98 -2.40 7.41
CA SER A 114 11.50 -2.98 8.66
C SER A 114 12.67 -3.24 9.61
N VAL A 115 12.65 -2.63 10.79
CA VAL A 115 13.67 -2.80 11.83
C VAL A 115 13.26 -3.89 12.82
N THR A 116 11.98 -3.92 13.18
CA THR A 116 11.39 -4.94 14.03
C THR A 116 9.93 -5.15 13.65
N GLN A 117 9.46 -6.37 13.85
CA GLN A 117 8.06 -6.69 13.68
C GLN A 117 7.66 -7.79 14.67
N LEU A 118 6.57 -7.55 15.37
CA LEU A 118 5.95 -8.51 16.28
C LEU A 118 4.47 -8.62 15.91
N SER A 119 3.97 -9.85 15.86
CA SER A 119 2.56 -10.13 15.61
C SER A 119 2.10 -11.14 16.65
N LEU A 120 1.00 -10.85 17.34
CA LEU A 120 0.33 -11.84 18.17
C LEU A 120 -0.63 -12.67 17.31
N PRO A 121 -0.86 -13.95 17.65
CA PRO A 121 -1.94 -14.71 17.04
C PRO A 121 -3.26 -13.96 17.22
N LYS A 122 -4.02 -13.77 16.15
CA LYS A 122 -5.37 -13.22 16.24
C LYS A 122 -6.21 -14.23 17.04
N ALA A 123 -6.85 -13.79 18.13
CA ALA A 123 -7.75 -14.66 18.87
C ALA A 123 -8.76 -15.25 17.88
N ALA A 124 -8.90 -16.58 17.88
CA ALA A 124 -9.93 -17.22 17.08
C ALA A 124 -11.26 -16.57 17.44
N ALA A 125 -11.95 -15.99 16.47
CA ALA A 125 -13.28 -15.47 16.68
C ALA A 125 -14.12 -16.63 17.22
N SER A 126 -14.48 -16.57 18.50
CA SER A 126 -15.37 -17.55 19.10
C SER A 126 -16.66 -17.48 18.28
N SER A 127 -16.94 -18.57 17.57
CA SER A 127 -18.15 -18.76 16.77
C SER A 127 -19.28 -19.17 17.68
#